data_AF-A0A662KG19-F1
#
_entry.id   AF-A0A662KG19-F1
#
_cell.length_a   1.000
_cell.length_b   1.000
_cell.length_c   1.000
_cell.angle_alpha   90.00
_cell.angle_beta   90.00
_cell.angle_gamma   90.00
#
_symmetry.space_group_name_H-M   'P 1'
#
loop_
_entity.id
_entity.type
_entity.pdbx_description
1 polymer ?
#
loop_
_entity_poly.entity_id
_entity_poly.type
_entity_poly.pdbx_seq_one_letter_code
_entity_poly.pdbx_strand_id
1 'polypeptide(L)'
;ETIRLKDLFNVTVEKVGKEIEGRFAGMEVKPEYEKIQWVTEDHLPMVIIKPDLLFKEGKYNEESLKEIGGFVERNIEIVKEGEVVQMERFGFVKIERLGDRPLGIYVHR
;
A
#
# COMPACT_ATOMS: atom_id res chain seq x y z
N GLU A 1 2.38 -0.88 22.13
CA GLU A 1 2.89 0.34 21.46
C GLU A 1 1.70 1.09 20.85
N THR A 2 1.78 2.41 20.67
CA THR A 2 0.71 3.21 20.05
C THR A 2 1.18 3.74 18.70
N ILE A 3 0.39 3.48 17.67
CA ILE A 3 0.64 3.92 16.28
C ILE A 3 -0.49 4.82 15.81
N ARG A 4 -0.23 5.67 14.82
CA ARG A 4 -1.26 6.51 14.19
C ARG A 4 -1.66 5.96 12.83
N LEU A 5 -2.95 5.69 12.66
CA LEU A 5 -3.54 5.43 11.35
C LEU A 5 -3.66 6.77 10.61
N LYS A 6 -3.04 6.89 9.43
CA LYS A 6 -3.02 8.12 8.63
C LYS A 6 -4.46 8.64 8.45
N ASP A 7 -4.63 9.94 8.69
CA ASP A 7 -5.89 10.68 8.56
C ASP A 7 -7.08 10.13 9.38
N LEU A 8 -6.79 9.29 10.39
CA LEU A 8 -7.80 8.72 11.28
C LEU A 8 -7.49 8.99 12.77
N PHE A 9 -7.08 7.98 13.53
CA PHE A 9 -6.86 8.06 14.97
C PHE A 9 -5.66 7.21 15.42
N ASN A 10 -5.32 7.33 16.70
CA ASN A 10 -4.28 6.55 17.34
C ASN A 10 -4.84 5.20 17.81
N VAL A 11 -4.05 4.14 17.66
CA VAL A 11 -4.39 2.78 18.08
C VAL A 11 -3.26 2.24 18.96
N THR A 12 -3.60 1.80 20.16
CA THR A 12 -2.69 1.02 20.99
C THR A 12 -2.83 -0.45 20.61
N VAL A 13 -1.72 -1.08 20.20
CA VAL A 13 -1.66 -2.52 19.96
C VAL A 13 -1.70 -3.25 21.31
N GLU A 14 -2.71 -4.08 21.51
CA GLU A 14 -2.94 -4.81 22.75
C GLU A 14 -2.46 -6.25 22.65
N LYS A 15 -2.62 -6.88 21.47
CA LYS A 15 -2.23 -8.27 21.24
C LYS A 15 -1.82 -8.50 19.80
N VAL A 16 -0.75 -9.26 19.63
CA VAL A 16 -0.24 -9.70 18.32
C VAL A 16 -0.38 -11.21 18.25
N GLY A 17 -1.21 -11.69 17.33
CA GLY A 17 -1.42 -13.11 17.08
C GLY A 17 -1.60 -13.38 15.58
N LYS A 18 -2.58 -14.21 15.23
CA LYS A 18 -3.01 -14.40 13.82
C LYS A 18 -3.52 -13.08 13.22
N GLU A 19 -4.16 -12.27 14.05
CA GLU A 19 -4.57 -10.91 13.77
C GLU A 19 -3.96 -9.99 14.82
N ILE A 20 -3.94 -8.68 14.52
CA ILE A 20 -3.49 -7.66 15.46
C ILE A 20 -4.73 -7.05 16.10
N GLU A 21 -4.86 -7.20 17.41
CA GLU A 21 -5.93 -6.58 18.19
C GLU A 21 -5.42 -5.24 18.73
N GLY A 22 -6.17 -4.17 18.46
CA GLY A 22 -5.82 -2.82 18.88
C GLY A 22 -7.04 -2.06 19.41
N ARG A 23 -6.77 -1.11 20.30
CA ARG A 23 -7.77 -0.26 20.92
C ARG A 23 -7.57 1.20 20.54
N PHE A 24 -8.67 1.89 20.30
CA PHE A 24 -8.68 3.34 20.11
C PHE A 24 -7.97 4.07 21.26
N ALA A 25 -7.06 4.97 20.92
CA ALA A 25 -6.16 5.65 21.85
C ALA A 25 -6.22 7.19 21.73
N GLY A 26 -7.25 7.73 21.08
CA GLY A 26 -7.45 9.17 20.93
C GLY A 26 -7.20 9.69 19.51
N MET A 27 -7.53 10.95 19.28
CA MET A 27 -7.43 11.61 17.97
C MET A 27 -6.24 12.56 17.86
N GLU A 28 -5.63 12.91 18.99
CA GLU A 28 -4.55 13.89 19.07
C GLU A 28 -3.35 13.49 18.21
N VAL A 29 -2.75 14.47 17.54
CA VAL A 29 -1.54 14.24 16.75
C VAL A 29 -0.35 14.34 17.70
N LYS A 30 0.33 13.21 17.89
CA LYS A 30 1.49 13.07 18.76
C LYS A 30 2.73 12.74 17.92
N PRO A 31 3.78 13.59 17.95
CA PRO A 31 4.99 13.39 17.12
C PRO A 31 5.69 12.05 17.36
N GLU A 32 5.55 11.48 18.56
CA GLU A 32 6.14 10.22 18.96
C GLU A 32 5.44 8.98 18.39
N TYR A 33 4.24 9.12 17.82
CA TYR A 33 3.52 8.00 17.22
C TYR A 33 3.87 7.84 15.74
N GLU A 34 4.47 6.70 15.40
CA GLU A 34 4.71 6.33 14.02
C GLU A 34 3.40 6.26 13.24
N LYS A 35 3.40 6.87 12.05
CA LYS A 35 2.22 6.95 11.18
C LYS A 35 2.28 5.89 10.09
N ILE A 36 1.22 5.11 9.97
CA ILE A 36 1.08 4.09 8.92
C ILE A 36 -0.13 4.36 8.01
N GLN A 37 -0.01 3.95 6.75
CA GLN A 37 -1.14 3.81 5.84
C GLN A 37 -1.94 2.54 6.16
N TRP A 38 -3.23 2.56 5.84
CA TRP A 38 -4.18 1.51 6.18
C TRP A 38 -5.33 1.53 5.17
N VAL A 39 -6.12 0.45 5.13
CA VAL A 39 -7.39 0.37 4.39
C VAL A 39 -8.45 -0.24 5.32
N THR A 40 -9.73 -0.01 5.03
CA THR A 40 -10.84 -0.66 5.75
C THR A 40 -11.07 -2.09 5.26
N GLU A 41 -11.99 -2.83 5.89
CA GLU A 41 -12.50 -4.10 5.35
C GLU A 41 -13.17 -3.96 3.97
N ASP A 42 -13.66 -2.76 3.62
CA ASP A 42 -14.08 -2.43 2.26
C ASP A 42 -12.85 -2.06 1.41
N HIS A 43 -12.19 -3.10 0.91
CA HIS A 43 -10.99 -2.99 0.09
C HIS A 43 -11.03 -4.01 -1.06
N LEU A 44 -10.12 -3.84 -2.01
CA LEU A 44 -9.87 -4.79 -3.08
C LEU A 44 -8.48 -5.41 -2.95
N PRO A 45 -8.30 -6.69 -3.27
CA PRO A 45 -6.97 -7.23 -3.53
C PRO A 45 -6.38 -6.57 -4.79
N MET A 46 -5.13 -6.14 -4.73
CA MET A 46 -4.43 -5.51 -5.85
C MET A 46 -3.09 -6.22 -6.10
N VAL A 47 -2.66 -6.24 -7.35
CA VAL A 47 -1.30 -6.64 -7.73
C VAL A 47 -0.59 -5.45 -8.38
N ILE A 48 0.66 -5.23 -7.98
CA ILE A 48 1.53 -4.23 -8.58
C ILE A 48 2.71 -4.93 -9.22
N ILE A 49 2.92 -4.69 -10.51
CA ILE A 49 4.12 -5.09 -11.23
C ILE A 49 5.19 -4.04 -10.98
N LYS A 50 6.29 -4.46 -10.37
CA LYS A 50 7.46 -3.62 -10.09
C LYS A 50 8.59 -4.01 -11.04
N PRO A 51 8.85 -3.20 -12.08
CA PRO A 51 10.04 -3.39 -12.91
C PRO A 51 11.31 -3.02 -12.15
N ASP A 52 12.40 -3.65 -12.53
CA ASP A 52 13.78 -3.37 -12.15
C ASP A 52 14.65 -3.49 -13.42
N LEU A 53 15.95 -3.19 -13.33
CA LEU A 53 16.86 -3.26 -14.46
C LEU A 53 16.85 -4.65 -15.11
N LEU A 54 16.64 -4.70 -16.44
CA LEU A 54 16.63 -5.94 -17.22
C LEU A 54 17.98 -6.68 -17.18
N PHE A 55 19.07 -5.91 -17.07
CA PHE A 55 20.42 -6.42 -16.91
C PHE A 55 21.09 -5.74 -15.73
N LYS A 56 21.83 -6.52 -14.93
CA LYS A 56 22.72 -6.02 -13.88
C LYS A 56 24.12 -6.55 -14.20
N GLU A 57 25.09 -5.62 -14.32
CA GLU A 57 26.48 -5.96 -14.63
C GLU A 57 26.64 -6.82 -15.91
N GLY A 58 25.82 -6.52 -16.93
CA GLY A 58 25.84 -7.24 -18.21
C GLY A 58 25.19 -8.64 -18.19
N LYS A 59 24.62 -9.07 -17.07
CA LYS A 59 23.87 -10.34 -16.96
C LYS A 59 22.38 -10.07 -16.87
N TYR A 60 21.59 -10.93 -17.51
CA TYR A 60 20.12 -10.87 -17.42
C TYR A 60 19.70 -10.97 -15.95
N ASN A 61 18.83 -10.05 -15.53
CA ASN A 61 18.30 -10.03 -14.18
C ASN A 61 16.95 -10.76 -14.15
N GLU A 62 16.94 -11.99 -13.62
CA GLU A 62 15.72 -12.77 -13.44
C GLU A 62 14.71 -12.08 -12.50
N GLU A 63 15.20 -11.18 -11.64
CA GLU A 63 14.40 -10.35 -10.76
C GLU A 63 14.03 -8.98 -11.37
N SER A 64 14.21 -8.81 -12.69
CA SER A 64 13.89 -7.55 -13.41
C SER A 64 12.40 -7.22 -13.42
N LEU A 65 11.54 -8.13 -12.97
CA LEU A 65 10.13 -7.92 -12.79
C LEU A 65 9.66 -8.64 -11.53
N LYS A 66 9.02 -7.93 -10.61
CA LYS A 66 8.46 -8.51 -9.38
C LYS A 66 6.97 -8.20 -9.29
N GLU A 67 6.21 -9.15 -8.76
CA GLU A 67 4.81 -8.90 -8.38
C GLU A 67 4.74 -8.58 -6.89
N ILE A 68 3.97 -7.55 -6.54
CA ILE A 68 3.67 -7.17 -5.17
C ILE A 68 2.17 -7.29 -4.98
N GLY A 69 1.74 -8.25 -4.16
CA GLY A 69 0.36 -8.40 -3.74
C GLY A 69 0.04 -7.51 -2.53
N GLY A 70 -1.16 -6.96 -2.48
CA GLY A 70 -1.63 -6.18 -1.36
C GLY A 70 -3.11 -5.83 -1.48
N PHE A 71 -3.51 -4.80 -0.75
CA PHE A 71 -4.87 -4.28 -0.77
C PHE A 71 -4.88 -2.80 -1.15
N VAL A 72 -5.98 -2.36 -1.75
CA VAL A 72 -6.24 -0.96 -2.12
C VAL A 72 -7.64 -0.57 -1.67
N GLU A 73 -7.83 0.70 -1.31
CA GLU A 73 -9.15 1.22 -0.95
C GLU A 73 -10.16 1.04 -2.10
N ARG A 74 -11.43 0.76 -1.76
CA ARG A 74 -12.53 0.63 -2.73
C ARG A 74 -12.64 1.83 -3.67
N ASN A 75 -12.28 3.02 -3.18
CA ASN A 75 -12.29 4.27 -3.94
C ASN A 75 -11.37 4.27 -5.18
N ILE A 76 -10.53 3.25 -5.38
CA ILE A 76 -9.76 3.08 -6.62
C ILE A 76 -10.64 3.02 -7.88
N GLU A 77 -11.92 2.68 -7.75
CA GLU A 77 -12.86 2.59 -8.88
C GLU A 77 -13.15 3.92 -9.57
N ILE A 78 -12.92 5.06 -8.91
CA ILE A 78 -13.12 6.38 -9.52
C ILE A 78 -11.92 6.81 -10.38
N VAL A 79 -10.78 6.14 -10.22
CA VAL A 79 -9.55 6.37 -10.96
C VAL A 79 -9.70 5.79 -12.37
N LYS A 80 -9.03 6.36 -13.37
CA LYS A 80 -9.05 5.83 -14.74
C LYS A 80 -7.88 4.89 -14.99
N GLU A 81 -8.09 3.90 -15.85
CA GLU A 81 -6.98 3.15 -16.43
C GLU A 81 -6.02 4.10 -17.16
N GLY A 82 -4.73 3.89 -16.96
CA GLY A 82 -3.64 4.76 -17.40
C GLY A 82 -3.26 5.88 -16.42
N GLU A 83 -4.08 6.17 -15.41
CA GLU A 83 -3.82 7.24 -14.44
C GLU A 83 -2.71 6.84 -13.45
N VAL A 84 -1.89 7.82 -13.03
CA VAL A 84 -0.83 7.63 -12.03
C VAL A 84 -1.32 8.12 -10.67
N VAL A 85 -1.41 7.20 -9.72
CA VAL A 85 -1.85 7.46 -8.34
C VAL A 85 -0.67 7.40 -7.40
N GLN A 86 -0.60 8.32 -6.45
CA GLN A 86 0.36 8.26 -5.35
C GLN A 86 -0.19 7.35 -4.24
N MET A 87 0.40 6.16 -4.09
CA MET A 87 0.15 5.28 -2.97
C MET A 87 1.04 5.71 -1.80
N GLU A 88 0.42 6.25 -0.74
CA GLU A 88 1.11 6.85 0.40
C GLU A 88 2.18 5.91 0.99
N ARG A 89 3.42 6.43 1.13
CA ARG A 89 4.61 5.70 1.59
C ARG A 89 5.04 4.47 0.77
N PHE A 90 4.31 4.14 -0.29
CA PHE A 90 4.67 3.07 -1.22
C PHE A 90 5.34 3.63 -2.48
N GLY A 91 4.75 4.67 -3.10
CA GLY A 91 5.26 5.31 -4.32
C GLY A 91 4.14 5.59 -5.32
N PHE A 92 4.52 6.01 -6.52
CA PHE A 92 3.59 6.28 -7.61
C PHE A 92 3.35 5.01 -8.43
N VAL A 93 2.07 4.74 -8.71
CA VAL A 93 1.61 3.54 -9.41
C VAL A 93 0.70 3.97 -10.56
N LYS A 94 1.04 3.56 -11.78
CA LYS A 94 0.16 3.70 -12.94
C LYS A 94 -0.88 2.58 -12.90
N ILE A 95 -2.17 2.91 -12.85
CA ILE A 95 -3.24 1.92 -12.89
C ILE A 95 -3.32 1.37 -14.30
N GLU A 96 -2.99 0.10 -14.49
CA GLU A 96 -3.01 -0.54 -15.80
C GLU A 96 -4.40 -1.10 -16.12
N ARG A 97 -5.07 -1.68 -15.11
CA ARG A 97 -6.39 -2.29 -15.28
C ARG A 97 -7.18 -2.22 -13.98
N LEU A 98 -8.47 -1.91 -14.09
CA LEU A 98 -9.44 -1.93 -12.99
C LEU A 98 -10.25 -3.24 -12.96
N GLY A 99 -11.08 -3.42 -11.92
CA GLY A 99 -11.93 -4.60 -11.72
C GLY A 99 -11.78 -5.18 -10.31
N ASP A 100 -12.23 -6.42 -10.10
CA ASP A 100 -12.20 -7.09 -8.78
C ASP A 100 -10.78 -7.33 -8.23
N ARG A 101 -9.78 -7.28 -9.12
CA ARG A 101 -8.36 -7.33 -8.75
C ARG A 101 -7.57 -6.35 -9.63
N PRO A 102 -7.50 -5.06 -9.24
CA PRO A 102 -6.78 -4.06 -10.00
C PRO A 102 -5.31 -4.43 -10.21
N LEU A 103 -4.78 -4.01 -11.35
CA LEU A 103 -3.37 -4.17 -11.72
C LEU A 103 -2.72 -2.81 -11.82
N GLY A 104 -1.63 -2.61 -11.09
CA GLY A 104 -0.80 -1.41 -11.18
C GLY A 104 0.59 -1.72 -11.71
N ILE A 105 1.25 -0.69 -12.26
CA ILE A 105 2.68 -0.71 -12.60
C ILE A 105 3.37 0.33 -11.74
N TYR A 106 4.35 -0.09 -10.95
CA TYR A 106 5.16 0.80 -10.13
C TYR A 106 6.00 1.73 -11.02
N VAL A 107 5.94 3.03 -10.76
CA VAL A 107 6.64 4.06 -11.53
C VAL A 107 7.91 4.49 -10.81
N HIS A 108 7.78 5.06 -9.60
CA HIS A 108 8.90 5.50 -8.76
C HIS A 108 8.43 5.76 -7.32
N ARG A 109 9.37 6.02 -6.41
CA ARG A 109 9.13 6.46 -5.03
C ARG A 109 10.11 7.56 -4.69
#